data_AF-A0A357M8L6-F1
#
_entry.id   AF-A0A357M8L6-F1
#
_cell.length_a   1.000
_cell.length_b   1.000
_cell.length_c   1.000
_cell.angle_alpha   90.00
_cell.angle_beta   90.00
_cell.angle_gamma   90.00
#
_symmetry.space_group_name_H-M   'P 1'
#
loop_
_entity.id
_entity.type
_entity.pdbx_description
1 polymer ?
#
loop_
_entity_poly.entity_id
_entity_poly.type
_entity_poly.pdbx_seq_one_letter_code
_entity_poly.pdbx_strand_id
1 'polypeptide(L)'
;MDTMMKSVLSDILLTPDKLLPHRELLEEIGKFITQEILNHPLLQEYRQRVSIILDGSTALGVVDGQSDVDIIIICEDESYNSISHRFEEAGLIPEHSSFFMDLRLPSGKTGHYTLHKISDIKEALMSGDMEWLWNASVSYIYYDLLDLKSLFHSYVPLQPEVLMKFRKNSYIQLRSY
;
A
#
# COMPACT_ATOMS: atom_id res chain seq x y z
N MET A 1 -31.08 -8.95 14.29
CA MET A 1 -29.74 -9.15 13.67
C MET A 1 -29.20 -7.89 13.02
N ASP A 2 -30.03 -7.05 12.39
CA ASP A 2 -29.59 -5.79 11.73
C ASP A 2 -28.95 -4.73 12.65
N THR A 3 -29.31 -4.69 13.93
CA THR A 3 -28.82 -3.67 14.87
C THR A 3 -27.37 -3.90 15.30
N MET A 4 -26.94 -5.17 15.39
CA MET A 4 -25.55 -5.54 15.73
C MET A 4 -24.61 -5.28 14.56
N MET A 5 -25.05 -5.57 13.33
CA MET A 5 -24.25 -5.38 12.12
C MET A 5 -23.99 -3.88 11.83
N LYS A 6 -24.96 -3.01 12.14
CA LYS A 6 -24.82 -1.55 12.06
C LYS A 6 -23.80 -0.98 13.06
N SER A 7 -23.69 -1.54 14.27
CA SER A 7 -22.72 -1.03 15.27
C SER A 7 -21.29 -1.41 14.90
N VAL A 8 -21.06 -2.62 14.38
CA VAL A 8 -19.75 -3.06 13.89
C VAL A 8 -19.28 -2.20 12.70
N LEU A 9 -20.20 -1.81 11.82
CA LEU A 9 -19.92 -0.92 10.68
C LEU A 9 -19.55 0.51 11.11
N SER A 10 -20.21 1.06 12.13
CA SER A 10 -19.90 2.42 12.63
C SER A 10 -18.57 2.49 13.34
N ASP A 11 -18.14 1.41 14.00
CA ASP A 11 -16.90 1.38 14.78
C ASP A 11 -15.64 1.19 13.92
N ILE A 12 -15.81 0.72 12.67
CA ILE A 12 -14.74 0.45 11.70
C ILE A 12 -14.55 1.62 10.72
N LEU A 13 -15.58 2.45 10.55
CA LEU A 13 -15.46 3.73 9.87
C LEU A 13 -14.57 4.68 10.71
N LEU A 14 -13.85 5.59 10.05
CA LEU A 14 -13.22 6.74 10.70
C LEU A 14 -14.31 7.53 11.44
N THR A 15 -14.58 7.14 12.67
CA THR A 15 -15.27 7.97 13.63
C THR A 15 -14.35 9.19 13.86
N PRO A 16 -14.90 10.38 14.17
CA PRO A 16 -14.10 11.61 14.30
C PRO A 16 -12.86 11.48 15.22
N ASP A 17 -12.93 10.57 16.20
CA ASP A 17 -11.88 10.17 17.14
C ASP A 17 -10.72 9.35 16.53
N LYS A 18 -10.90 8.71 15.37
CA LYS A 18 -9.86 7.92 14.68
C LYS A 18 -9.12 8.69 13.58
N LEU A 19 -9.62 9.87 13.19
CA LEU A 19 -9.01 10.71 12.15
C LEU A 19 -7.63 11.22 12.54
N LEU A 20 -7.47 11.67 13.80
CA LEU A 20 -6.18 12.20 14.27
C LEU A 20 -5.11 11.10 14.34
N PRO A 21 -5.35 9.92 14.97
CA PRO A 21 -4.39 8.81 14.95
C PRO A 21 -4.04 8.33 13.54
N HIS A 22 -5.01 8.25 12.62
CA HIS A 22 -4.73 7.85 11.23
C HIS A 22 -3.85 8.87 10.52
N ARG A 23 -4.11 10.16 10.70
CA ARG A 23 -3.28 11.22 10.14
C ARG A 23 -1.85 11.19 10.70
N GLU A 24 -1.69 11.04 12.01
CA GLU A 24 -0.36 10.93 12.64
C GLU A 24 0.41 9.73 12.09
N LEU A 25 -0.26 8.59 11.89
CA LEU A 25 0.34 7.43 11.25
C LEU A 25 0.75 7.71 9.79
N LEU A 26 -0.09 8.37 9.00
CA LEU A 26 0.27 8.75 7.62
C LEU A 26 1.47 9.70 7.58
N GLU A 27 1.55 10.66 8.51
CA GLU A 27 2.70 11.57 8.63
C GLU A 27 3.98 10.81 9.01
N GLU A 28 3.88 9.81 9.90
CA GLU A 28 5.00 8.96 10.28
C GLU A 28 5.46 8.06 9.12
N ILE A 29 4.52 7.41 8.42
CA ILE A 29 4.81 6.60 7.23
C ILE A 29 5.46 7.47 6.16
N GLY A 30 4.98 8.69 5.93
CA GLY A 30 5.59 9.59 4.97
C GLY A 30 7.04 9.96 5.32
N LYS A 31 7.34 10.19 6.60
CA LYS A 31 8.71 10.38 7.07
C LYS A 31 9.56 9.14 6.81
N PHE A 32 9.06 7.95 7.16
CA PHE A 32 9.76 6.68 6.90
C PHE A 32 10.03 6.49 5.40
N ILE A 33 9.03 6.66 4.53
CA ILE A 33 9.21 6.56 3.08
C ILE A 33 10.30 7.52 2.60
N THR A 34 10.27 8.76 3.06
CA THR A 34 11.21 9.78 2.61
C THR A 34 12.63 9.50 3.10
N GLN A 35 12.78 9.14 4.37
CA GLN A 35 14.07 9.01 5.05
C GLN A 35 14.72 7.65 4.83
N GLU A 36 13.94 6.58 4.89
CA GLU A 36 14.43 5.20 4.91
C GLU A 36 14.29 4.49 3.56
N ILE A 37 13.27 4.81 2.76
CA ILE A 37 13.06 4.17 1.44
C ILE A 37 13.69 5.02 0.33
N LEU A 38 13.18 6.23 0.08
CA LEU A 38 13.60 7.07 -1.05
C LEU A 38 15.05 7.57 -0.95
N ASN A 39 15.58 7.64 0.27
CA ASN A 39 16.98 7.99 0.54
C ASN A 39 17.85 6.76 0.89
N HIS A 40 17.31 5.53 0.78
CA HIS A 40 18.09 4.33 1.00
C HIS A 40 19.27 4.29 0.03
N PRO A 41 20.53 4.04 0.47
CA PRO A 41 21.68 4.03 -0.43
C PRO A 41 21.55 3.07 -1.62
N LEU A 42 20.80 1.97 -1.43
CA LEU A 42 20.54 0.98 -2.48
C LEU A 42 19.40 1.36 -3.43
N LEU A 43 18.55 2.32 -3.07
CA LEU A 43 17.40 2.76 -3.88
C LEU A 43 17.53 4.20 -4.42
N GLN A 44 18.41 5.01 -3.84
CA GLN A 44 18.50 6.45 -4.09
C GLN A 44 18.66 6.81 -5.58
N GLU A 45 19.44 6.04 -6.32
CA GLU A 45 19.65 6.24 -7.77
C GLU A 45 18.40 5.93 -8.62
N TYR A 46 17.50 5.10 -8.10
CA TYR A 46 16.24 4.72 -8.74
C TYR A 46 15.06 5.59 -8.28
N ARG A 47 15.28 6.56 -7.39
CA ARG A 47 14.20 7.41 -6.84
C ARG A 47 13.32 8.04 -7.93
N GLN A 48 13.87 8.39 -9.08
CA GLN A 48 13.11 8.99 -10.19
C GLN A 48 12.39 7.97 -11.08
N ARG A 49 12.52 6.68 -10.78
CA ARG A 49 12.00 5.54 -11.56
C ARG A 49 11.06 4.66 -10.73
N VAL A 50 10.59 5.19 -9.60
CA VAL A 50 9.69 4.47 -8.69
C VAL A 50 8.51 5.34 -8.30
N SER A 51 7.36 4.70 -8.17
CA SER A 51 6.20 5.22 -7.45
C SER A 51 5.98 4.38 -6.19
N ILE A 52 5.37 4.98 -5.17
CA ILE A 52 5.09 4.34 -3.89
C ILE A 52 3.62 4.55 -3.55
N ILE A 53 2.95 3.45 -3.23
CA ILE A 53 1.58 3.45 -2.74
C ILE A 53 1.52 2.79 -1.36
N LEU A 54 0.50 3.14 -0.58
CA LEU A 54 0.09 2.38 0.60
C LEU A 54 -1.12 1.53 0.22
N ASP A 55 -1.17 0.32 0.77
CA ASP A 55 -2.35 -0.54 0.73
C ASP A 55 -2.83 -0.85 2.16
N GLY A 56 -3.65 -1.88 2.33
CA GLY A 56 -4.14 -2.38 3.60
C GLY A 56 -5.09 -1.42 4.29
N SER A 57 -5.22 -1.62 5.61
CA SER A 57 -6.04 -0.78 6.48
C SER A 57 -5.60 0.68 6.50
N THR A 58 -4.32 0.94 6.23
CA THR A 58 -3.73 2.28 6.23
C THR A 58 -4.25 3.13 5.08
N ALA A 59 -4.31 2.57 3.86
CA ALA A 59 -4.87 3.26 2.70
C ALA A 59 -6.36 3.61 2.89
N LEU A 60 -7.09 2.77 3.65
CA LEU A 60 -8.53 2.92 3.88
C LEU A 60 -8.91 3.80 5.07
N GLY A 61 -7.94 4.12 5.94
CA GLY A 61 -8.21 4.77 7.21
C GLY A 61 -9.00 3.89 8.19
N VAL A 62 -8.91 2.57 8.11
CA VAL A 62 -9.57 1.66 9.08
C VAL A 62 -8.58 1.05 10.07
N VAL A 63 -7.51 1.78 10.35
CA VAL A 63 -6.38 1.34 11.19
C VAL A 63 -6.81 1.16 12.64
N ASP A 64 -6.34 0.07 13.25
CA ASP A 64 -6.45 -0.21 14.67
C ASP A 64 -5.12 -0.68 15.29
N GLY A 65 -5.18 -1.15 16.54
CA GLY A 65 -4.00 -1.62 17.28
C GLY A 65 -3.31 -2.84 16.66
N GLN A 66 -4.03 -3.64 15.85
CA GLN A 66 -3.51 -4.86 15.22
C GLN A 66 -3.09 -4.65 13.76
N SER A 67 -3.45 -3.51 13.18
CA SER A 67 -3.14 -3.18 11.80
C SER A 67 -1.64 -2.95 11.60
N ASP A 68 -1.10 -3.63 10.60
CA ASP A 68 0.21 -3.44 10.02
C ASP A 68 0.23 -2.35 8.94
N VAL A 69 1.42 -2.07 8.43
CA VAL A 69 1.68 -1.05 7.41
C VAL A 69 2.21 -1.71 6.15
N ASP A 70 1.43 -1.62 5.07
CA ASP A 70 1.79 -2.18 3.77
C ASP A 70 2.20 -1.06 2.82
N ILE A 71 3.46 -1.09 2.38
CA ILE A 71 4.00 -0.15 1.39
C ILE A 71 4.37 -0.94 0.14
N ILE A 72 3.89 -0.49 -1.02
CA ILE A 72 4.22 -1.12 -2.30
C ILE A 72 5.04 -0.12 -3.12
N ILE A 73 6.27 -0.52 -3.45
CA ILE A 73 7.15 0.20 -4.37
C ILE A 73 6.92 -0.38 -5.77
N ILE A 74 6.62 0.47 -6.73
CA ILE A 74 6.44 0.09 -8.13
C ILE A 74 7.56 0.76 -8.92
N CYS A 75 8.32 0.01 -9.70
CA CYS A 75 9.44 0.51 -10.47
C CYS A 75 9.27 0.28 -11.98
N GLU A 76 10.04 1.01 -12.77
CA GLU A 76 10.26 0.68 -14.19
C GLU A 76 10.88 -0.72 -14.31
N ASP A 77 10.49 -1.45 -15.36
CA ASP A 77 10.89 -2.85 -15.56
C ASP A 77 12.41 -3.03 -15.60
N GLU A 78 13.11 -2.09 -16.25
CA GLU A 78 14.56 -2.05 -16.34
C GLU A 78 15.27 -1.85 -14.99
N SER A 79 14.57 -1.29 -14.00
CA SER A 79 15.14 -1.01 -12.68
C SER A 79 14.97 -2.17 -11.71
N TYR A 80 13.98 -3.05 -11.94
CA TYR A 80 13.62 -4.11 -10.99
C TYR A 80 14.78 -5.02 -10.64
N ASN A 81 15.41 -5.64 -11.64
CA ASN A 81 16.49 -6.60 -11.40
C ASN A 81 17.69 -5.94 -10.71
N SER A 82 18.03 -4.71 -11.09
CA SER A 82 19.13 -3.98 -10.47
C SER A 82 18.83 -3.61 -9.02
N ILE A 83 17.61 -3.17 -8.70
CA ILE A 83 17.22 -2.89 -7.32
C ILE A 83 17.26 -4.19 -6.49
N SER A 84 16.58 -5.25 -6.94
CA SER A 84 16.53 -6.52 -6.21
C SER A 84 17.92 -7.09 -5.97
N HIS A 85 18.77 -7.15 -7.01
CA HIS A 85 20.14 -7.65 -6.89
C HIS A 85 20.97 -6.88 -5.87
N ARG A 86 20.85 -5.54 -5.81
CA ARG A 86 21.58 -4.74 -4.81
C ARG A 86 21.15 -5.08 -3.38
N PHE A 87 19.87 -5.37 -3.16
CA PHE A 87 19.37 -5.79 -1.84
C PHE A 87 19.78 -7.24 -1.50
N GLU A 88 19.81 -8.13 -2.50
CA GLU A 88 20.34 -9.50 -2.36
C GLU A 88 21.83 -9.48 -2.00
N GLU A 89 22.66 -8.73 -2.73
CA GLU A 89 24.10 -8.58 -2.47
C GLU A 89 24.39 -7.97 -1.09
N ALA A 90 23.50 -7.10 -0.60
CA ALA A 90 23.58 -6.53 0.73
C ALA A 90 23.10 -7.49 1.84
N GLY A 91 22.58 -8.67 1.48
CA GLY A 91 22.03 -9.66 2.41
C GLY A 91 20.75 -9.20 3.12
N LEU A 92 20.05 -8.22 2.56
CA LEU A 92 18.80 -7.69 3.10
C LEU A 92 17.60 -8.55 2.72
N ILE A 93 17.67 -9.19 1.56
CA ILE A 93 16.71 -10.20 1.11
C ILE A 93 17.45 -11.46 0.64
N PRO A 94 16.83 -12.65 0.70
CA PRO A 94 17.40 -13.86 0.14
C PRO A 94 17.64 -13.77 -1.37
N GLU A 95 18.70 -14.42 -1.85
CA GLU A 95 18.96 -14.54 -3.29
C GLU A 95 17.80 -15.23 -4.01
N HIS A 96 17.39 -14.68 -5.16
CA HIS A 96 16.34 -15.21 -6.02
C HIS A 96 14.95 -15.29 -5.36
N SER A 97 14.70 -14.49 -4.31
CA SER A 97 13.37 -14.39 -3.69
C SER A 97 12.59 -13.18 -4.19
N SER A 98 11.31 -13.14 -3.86
CA SER A 98 10.53 -11.91 -3.95
C SER A 98 11.15 -10.83 -3.06
N PHE A 99 11.09 -9.58 -3.51
CA PHE A 99 11.51 -8.44 -2.71
C PHE A 99 10.50 -8.22 -1.58
N PHE A 100 10.92 -8.50 -0.35
CA PHE A 100 10.11 -8.33 0.85
C PHE A 100 11.00 -7.85 1.99
N MET A 101 10.69 -6.67 2.53
CA MET A 101 11.48 -6.05 3.60
C MET A 101 10.57 -5.68 4.75
N ASP A 102 10.92 -6.12 5.96
CA ASP A 102 10.23 -5.68 7.16
C ASP A 102 10.46 -4.19 7.41
N LEU A 103 9.44 -3.51 7.94
CA LEU A 103 9.56 -2.15 8.42
C LEU A 103 9.11 -2.04 9.88
N ARG A 104 9.69 -1.06 10.56
CA ARG A 104 9.29 -0.66 11.90
C ARG A 104 9.32 0.85 12.02
N LEU A 105 8.17 1.43 12.32
CA LEU A 105 8.01 2.85 12.55
C LEU A 105 8.46 3.23 13.97
N PRO A 106 8.88 4.48 14.22
CA PRO A 106 9.22 5.00 15.55
C PRO A 106 8.15 4.76 16.63
N SER A 107 6.87 4.80 16.27
CA SER A 107 5.73 4.50 17.14
C SER A 107 5.66 3.03 17.59
N GLY A 108 6.49 2.17 17.00
CA GLY A 108 6.53 0.74 17.25
C GLY A 108 5.62 -0.07 16.32
N LYS A 109 4.83 0.58 15.45
CA LYS A 109 4.08 -0.13 14.39
C LYS A 109 5.03 -0.82 13.43
N THR A 110 4.64 -2.00 12.99
CA THR A 110 5.41 -2.84 12.07
C THR A 110 4.62 -3.06 10.79
N GLY A 111 5.31 -3.55 9.79
CA GLY A 111 4.71 -3.93 8.52
C GLY A 111 5.80 -4.37 7.56
N HIS A 112 5.57 -4.18 6.27
CA HIS A 112 6.54 -4.54 5.26
C HIS A 112 6.44 -3.65 4.03
N TYR A 113 7.47 -3.71 3.19
CA TYR A 113 7.43 -3.15 1.85
C TYR A 113 7.91 -4.13 0.79
N THR A 114 7.26 -4.06 -0.37
CA THR A 114 7.54 -4.91 -1.53
C THR A 114 7.96 -4.09 -2.73
N LEU A 115 8.54 -4.75 -3.73
CA LEU A 115 8.90 -4.16 -5.02
C LEU A 115 8.17 -4.90 -6.15
N HIS A 116 7.57 -4.15 -7.07
CA HIS A 116 6.88 -4.68 -8.25
C HIS A 116 7.26 -3.94 -9.52
N LYS A 117 7.18 -4.62 -10.66
CA LYS A 117 7.34 -3.99 -11.98
C LYS A 117 6.05 -3.33 -12.41
N ILE A 118 6.16 -2.20 -13.09
CA ILE A 118 4.99 -1.54 -13.68
C ILE A 118 4.31 -2.40 -14.75
N SER A 119 5.05 -3.23 -15.50
CA SER A 119 4.48 -4.18 -16.46
C SER A 119 3.59 -5.21 -15.79
N ASP A 120 4.05 -5.83 -14.70
CA ASP A 120 3.27 -6.82 -13.94
C ASP A 120 1.95 -6.19 -13.45
N ILE A 121 1.98 -4.94 -12.99
CA ILE A 121 0.78 -4.22 -12.56
C ILE A 121 -0.19 -3.99 -13.72
N LYS A 122 0.33 -3.56 -14.88
CA LYS A 122 -0.49 -3.35 -16.08
C LYS A 122 -1.14 -4.66 -16.53
N GLU A 123 -0.39 -5.76 -16.54
CA GLU A 123 -0.90 -7.07 -16.91
C GLU A 123 -1.98 -7.56 -15.94
N ALA A 124 -1.77 -7.39 -14.63
CA ALA A 124 -2.76 -7.71 -13.61
C ALA A 124 -4.06 -6.91 -13.81
N LEU A 125 -3.96 -5.60 -14.02
CA LEU A 125 -5.14 -4.75 -14.29
C LEU A 125 -5.86 -5.15 -15.59
N MET A 126 -5.13 -5.46 -16.67
CA MET A 126 -5.70 -5.90 -17.94
C MET A 126 -6.39 -7.27 -17.84
N SER A 127 -5.84 -8.18 -17.04
CA SER A 127 -6.40 -9.52 -16.84
C SER A 127 -7.57 -9.56 -15.85
N GLY A 128 -7.87 -8.43 -15.21
CA GLY A 128 -8.95 -8.32 -14.22
C GLY A 128 -8.56 -8.89 -12.86
N ASP A 129 -7.27 -8.87 -12.53
CA ASP A 129 -6.77 -9.29 -11.22
C ASP A 129 -7.44 -8.45 -10.11
N MET A 130 -8.14 -9.13 -9.21
CA MET A 130 -8.97 -8.46 -8.21
C MET A 130 -8.15 -7.72 -7.16
N GLU A 131 -6.94 -8.17 -6.84
CA GLU A 131 -6.06 -7.52 -5.88
C GLU A 131 -5.52 -6.21 -6.45
N TRP A 132 -5.09 -6.20 -7.70
CA TRP A 132 -4.60 -4.99 -8.35
C TRP A 132 -5.70 -4.02 -8.75
N LEU A 133 -6.86 -4.49 -9.22
CA LEU A 133 -8.02 -3.63 -9.43
C LEU A 133 -8.43 -2.93 -8.12
N TRP A 134 -8.29 -3.63 -7.01
CA TRP A 134 -8.56 -3.11 -5.69
C TRP A 134 -7.52 -2.10 -5.22
N ASN A 135 -6.23 -2.38 -5.40
CA ASN A 135 -5.17 -1.41 -5.13
C ASN A 135 -5.34 -0.16 -5.99
N ALA A 136 -5.67 -0.32 -7.26
CA ALA A 136 -5.96 0.78 -8.16
C ALA A 136 -7.17 1.62 -7.71
N SER A 137 -8.11 1.01 -7.00
CA SER A 137 -9.34 1.66 -6.55
C SER A 137 -9.17 2.56 -5.34
N VAL A 138 -8.29 2.18 -4.41
CA VAL A 138 -8.32 2.74 -3.03
C VAL A 138 -6.95 2.91 -2.38
N SER A 139 -5.86 2.55 -3.07
CA SER A 139 -4.52 2.77 -2.53
C SER A 139 -4.28 4.27 -2.27
N TYR A 140 -3.44 4.53 -1.27
CA TYR A 140 -2.95 5.88 -1.04
C TYR A 140 -1.66 6.08 -1.84
N ILE A 141 -1.73 6.81 -2.94
CA ILE A 141 -0.55 7.14 -3.75
C ILE A 141 0.26 8.21 -3.02
N TYR A 142 1.41 7.83 -2.46
CA TYR A 142 2.28 8.72 -1.69
C TYR A 142 3.30 9.45 -2.57
N TYR A 143 3.89 8.73 -3.53
CA TYR A 143 4.92 9.26 -4.42
C TYR A 143 4.67 8.71 -5.83
N ASP A 144 4.51 9.57 -6.84
CA ASP A 144 4.03 9.14 -8.16
C ASP A 144 4.87 9.67 -9.33
N LEU A 145 5.96 8.95 -9.67
CA LEU A 145 6.81 9.28 -10.81
C LEU A 145 6.45 8.48 -12.07
N LEU A 146 5.69 7.40 -11.89
CA LEU A 146 5.26 6.49 -12.96
C LEU A 146 3.82 6.75 -13.44
N ASP A 147 3.21 7.85 -13.00
CA ASP A 147 1.83 8.24 -13.34
C ASP A 147 0.79 7.14 -13.04
N LEU A 148 0.96 6.49 -11.88
CA LEU A 148 0.07 5.43 -11.40
C LEU A 148 -1.35 5.94 -11.23
N LYS A 149 -1.53 7.21 -10.85
CA LYS A 149 -2.86 7.80 -10.71
C LYS A 149 -3.65 7.72 -12.02
N SER A 150 -3.03 8.10 -13.14
CA SER A 150 -3.67 8.04 -14.46
C SER A 150 -3.85 6.60 -14.92
N LEU A 151 -2.84 5.75 -14.68
CA LEU A 151 -2.93 4.31 -14.95
C LEU A 151 -4.16 3.70 -14.25
N PHE A 152 -4.26 3.83 -12.93
CA PHE A 152 -5.34 3.27 -12.13
C PHE A 152 -6.72 3.81 -12.55
N HIS A 153 -6.82 5.10 -12.85
CA HIS A 153 -8.06 5.71 -13.34
C HIS A 153 -8.57 5.09 -14.65
N SER A 154 -7.67 4.61 -15.52
CA SER A 154 -8.05 3.99 -16.79
C SER A 154 -8.65 2.57 -16.63
N TYR A 155 -8.36 1.88 -15.53
CA TYR A 155 -8.81 0.50 -15.27
C TYR A 155 -9.92 0.40 -14.23
N VAL A 156 -10.08 1.42 -13.38
CA VAL A 156 -11.11 1.45 -12.35
C VAL A 156 -12.13 2.56 -12.66
N PRO A 157 -13.20 2.27 -13.41
CA PRO A 157 -14.21 3.27 -13.77
C PRO A 157 -15.20 3.56 -12.62
N LEU A 158 -15.10 2.87 -11.49
CA LEU A 158 -16.03 3.01 -10.37
C LEU A 158 -15.69 4.27 -9.56
N GLN A 159 -16.74 4.99 -9.15
CA GLN A 159 -16.59 6.17 -8.29
C GLN A 159 -15.94 5.76 -6.95
N PRO A 160 -14.97 6.54 -6.41
CA PRO A 160 -14.25 6.22 -5.18
C PRO A 160 -15.16 5.87 -3.98
N GLU A 161 -16.33 6.50 -3.86
CA GLU A 161 -17.27 6.22 -2.76
C GLU A 161 -17.89 4.83 -2.86
N VAL A 162 -18.11 4.34 -4.10
CA VAL A 162 -18.67 3.02 -4.37
C VAL A 162 -17.65 1.93 -4.04
N LEU A 163 -16.40 2.14 -4.44
CA LEU A 163 -15.28 1.23 -4.16
C LEU A 163 -15.01 1.13 -2.66
N MET A 164 -14.99 2.26 -1.97
CA MET A 164 -14.80 2.32 -0.52
C MET A 164 -15.93 1.60 0.24
N LYS A 165 -17.16 1.63 -0.28
CA LYS A 165 -18.31 0.91 0.29
C LYS A 165 -18.20 -0.60 0.06
N PHE A 166 -17.80 -1.05 -1.14
CA PHE A 166 -17.52 -2.46 -1.39
C PHE A 166 -16.40 -2.97 -0.48
N ARG A 167 -15.33 -2.19 -0.31
CA ARG A 167 -14.17 -2.57 0.50
C ARG A 167 -14.44 -2.70 1.98
N LYS A 168 -15.18 -1.76 2.55
CA LYS A 168 -15.62 -1.85 3.94
C LYS A 168 -16.46 -3.11 4.16
N ASN A 169 -17.37 -3.44 3.24
CA ASN A 169 -18.17 -4.65 3.38
C ASN A 169 -17.30 -5.93 3.34
N SER A 170 -16.33 -6.03 2.42
CA SER A 170 -15.44 -7.20 2.32
C SER A 170 -14.47 -7.32 3.50
N TYR A 171 -13.87 -6.21 3.93
CA TYR A 171 -12.91 -6.20 5.05
C TYR A 171 -13.58 -6.48 6.40
N ILE A 172 -14.83 -5.99 6.58
CA ILE A 172 -15.64 -6.28 7.76
C ILE A 172 -16.08 -7.75 7.76
N GLN A 173 -16.46 -8.31 6.61
CA GLN A 173 -16.76 -9.73 6.48
C GLN A 173 -15.54 -10.60 6.85
N LEU A 174 -14.34 -10.25 6.38
CA LEU A 174 -13.11 -10.99 6.71
C LEU A 174 -12.74 -10.96 8.20
N ARG A 175 -13.06 -9.87 8.91
CA ARG A 175 -12.79 -9.72 10.35
C ARG A 175 -13.92 -10.22 11.27
N SER A 176 -15.05 -10.64 10.69
CA SER A 176 -16.22 -11.14 11.45
C SER A 176 -16.26 -12.67 11.55
N TYR A 177 -15.25 -13.35 11.02
CA TYR A 177 -14.98 -14.79 11.19
C TYR A 177 -13.81 -14.98 12.15
#